data_AF-A0A2T3BCL7-F1
#
_entry.id   AF-A0A2T3BCL7-F1
#
_cell.length_a   1.000
_cell.length_b   1.000
_cell.length_c   1.000
_cell.angle_alpha   90.00
_cell.angle_beta   90.00
_cell.angle_gamma   90.00
#
_symmetry.space_group_name_H-M   'P 1'
#
loop_
_entity.id
_entity.type
_entity.pdbx_description
1 polymer ?
#
loop_
_entity_poly.entity_id
_entity_poly.type
_entity_poly.pdbx_seq_one_letter_code
_entity_poly.pdbx_strand_id
1 'polypeptide(L)'
;MAATTLSNSFSPDANSTAIIIPSKPNALTVSYRELTAEVLSFQKKLAQLGVTPQAAVSIALPNTYEFIVAFLAAAWQRAIAAPLNSAYKQEEFEFYIDDLSSAVALVPKGSFQQDGAAVRAARKYKAAIAECYWNGREVVLDVKDEGKLRGRGNQKVEKAQPDDIALVLHTSGTTGRPKAVPLTHRNLTRTMKNIKATYDLTPADRTMLVMPLFHVHGLLAGFLAPLYSGGSVIVPPKFSASEFWDDFITHKANWYTAVPTIHQILLKNPAPNPKPKIRFIRSCSSPLSPTTFHALEETYNAPVLEAYAMTEAAHQMTSNPLPPGKRQPTSVGIGQGVEIKILDDAGKEVPVGSEAEICIRGENVTKGYLNNPAANASSFTKDGFFRTGDQGRVDKEGYVFITGRIKELINKGGEKISPIELDNTISRHPAIAEAVSFAIPDELYGQDVAVAVVLKPGQKLDAKDLKTWVADKLAKFKVPKQVYFTDTMPKTATGKIQRRIVADAMLKQAAPKAKL
;
A
#
# COMPACT_ATOMS: atom_id res chain seq x y z
N MET A 1 -7.06 -17.27 -23.52
CA MET A 1 -6.84 -17.99 -22.25
C MET A 1 -6.81 -16.98 -21.12
N ALA A 2 -7.39 -17.29 -19.96
CA ALA A 2 -7.26 -16.41 -18.79
C ALA A 2 -5.77 -16.34 -18.39
N ALA A 3 -5.26 -15.14 -18.08
CA ALA A 3 -3.90 -15.00 -17.62
C ALA A 3 -3.71 -15.74 -16.28
N THR A 4 -2.61 -16.47 -16.18
CA THR A 4 -2.28 -17.31 -15.02
C THR A 4 -0.95 -16.92 -14.38
N THR A 5 -0.16 -16.08 -15.05
CA THR A 5 1.12 -15.54 -14.58
C THR A 5 1.27 -14.07 -14.98
N LEU A 6 2.26 -13.37 -14.41
CA LEU A 6 2.58 -12.01 -14.85
C LEU A 6 3.14 -11.98 -16.29
N SER A 7 3.71 -13.10 -16.75
CA SER A 7 4.29 -13.20 -18.10
C SER A 7 3.25 -13.32 -19.22
N ASN A 8 2.00 -13.61 -18.88
CA ASN A 8 0.89 -13.64 -19.83
C ASN A 8 -0.27 -12.71 -19.41
N SER A 9 -0.02 -11.78 -18.49
CA SER A 9 -1.04 -10.89 -17.93
C SER A 9 -1.39 -9.66 -18.77
N PHE A 10 -0.56 -9.35 -19.76
CA PHE A 10 -0.79 -8.23 -20.69
C PHE A 10 -0.23 -8.57 -22.07
N SER A 11 -0.72 -7.87 -23.10
CA SER A 11 -0.40 -8.15 -24.51
C SER A 11 1.09 -7.93 -24.80
N PRO A 12 1.88 -8.98 -25.09
CA PRO A 12 3.33 -8.84 -25.22
C PRO A 12 3.77 -8.10 -26.50
N ASP A 13 2.93 -8.06 -27.53
CA ASP A 13 3.29 -7.58 -28.87
C ASP A 13 2.63 -6.26 -29.26
N ALA A 14 1.86 -5.63 -28.36
CA ALA A 14 1.12 -4.42 -28.68
C ALA A 14 2.04 -3.20 -28.79
N ASN A 15 1.81 -2.36 -29.82
CA ASN A 15 2.50 -1.08 -30.00
C ASN A 15 1.85 0.06 -29.18
N SER A 16 0.75 -0.21 -28.46
CA SER A 16 0.16 0.77 -27.56
C SER A 16 1.10 1.07 -26.39
N THR A 17 1.07 2.30 -25.89
CA THR A 17 1.85 2.73 -24.72
C THR A 17 1.50 1.87 -23.51
N ALA A 18 2.51 1.34 -22.82
CA ALA A 18 2.40 0.69 -21.53
C ALA A 18 2.82 1.64 -20.40
N ILE A 19 4.00 2.24 -20.52
CA ILE A 19 4.65 3.02 -19.46
C ILE A 19 5.05 4.41 -19.96
N ILE A 20 4.87 5.40 -19.10
CA ILE A 20 5.41 6.74 -19.28
C ILE A 20 6.20 7.10 -18.02
N ILE A 21 7.50 7.31 -18.12
CA ILE A 21 8.30 7.93 -17.05
C ILE A 21 8.40 9.42 -17.38
N PRO A 22 7.74 10.31 -16.62
CA PRO A 22 7.83 11.74 -16.86
C PRO A 22 9.26 12.23 -16.59
N SER A 23 9.81 12.98 -17.55
CA SER A 23 11.11 13.62 -17.45
C SER A 23 11.15 14.84 -18.37
N LYS A 24 12.01 15.81 -18.06
CA LYS A 24 12.21 17.03 -18.88
C LYS A 24 13.57 16.94 -19.60
N PRO A 25 13.67 17.33 -20.88
CA PRO A 25 12.62 17.90 -21.73
C PRO A 25 11.62 16.88 -22.27
N ASN A 26 11.99 15.59 -22.35
CA ASN A 26 11.16 14.55 -22.94
C ASN A 26 10.96 13.39 -21.96
N ALA A 27 9.73 12.87 -21.89
CA ALA A 27 9.40 11.67 -21.14
C ALA A 27 9.89 10.41 -21.85
N LEU A 28 10.27 9.37 -21.09
CA LEU A 28 10.46 8.03 -21.63
C LEU A 28 9.09 7.38 -21.81
N THR A 29 8.69 7.13 -23.05
CA THR A 29 7.43 6.45 -23.38
C THR A 29 7.76 5.06 -23.94
N VAL A 30 7.18 4.02 -23.35
CA VAL A 30 7.49 2.63 -23.66
C VAL A 30 6.19 1.91 -24.02
N SER A 31 6.15 1.26 -25.18
CA SER A 31 5.07 0.37 -25.62
C SER A 31 5.09 -0.97 -24.89
N TYR A 32 4.00 -1.73 -24.97
CA TYR A 32 3.98 -3.09 -24.44
C TYR A 32 5.02 -4.01 -25.09
N ARG A 33 5.24 -3.87 -26.40
CA ARG A 33 6.28 -4.59 -27.14
C ARG A 33 7.68 -4.28 -26.61
N GLU A 34 8.00 -3.01 -26.42
CA GLU A 34 9.31 -2.59 -25.89
C GLU A 34 9.50 -3.04 -24.45
N LEU A 35 8.48 -2.88 -23.60
CA LEU A 35 8.51 -3.35 -22.21
C LEU A 35 8.77 -4.86 -22.17
N THR A 36 8.07 -5.63 -23.00
CA THR A 36 8.23 -7.09 -23.06
C THR A 36 9.63 -7.48 -23.51
N ALA A 37 10.16 -6.84 -24.56
CA ALA A 37 11.51 -7.09 -25.04
C ALA A 37 12.57 -6.80 -23.96
N GLU A 38 12.39 -5.69 -23.23
CA GLU A 38 13.29 -5.29 -22.15
C GLU A 38 13.23 -6.26 -20.96
N VAL A 39 12.02 -6.69 -20.57
CA VAL A 39 11.82 -7.69 -19.51
C VAL A 39 12.46 -9.03 -19.88
N LEU A 40 12.29 -9.51 -21.11
CA LEU A 40 12.93 -10.75 -21.59
C LEU A 40 14.46 -10.63 -21.63
N SER A 41 14.99 -9.46 -22.03
CA SER A 41 16.43 -9.16 -21.99
C SER A 41 16.96 -9.22 -20.56
N PHE A 42 16.30 -8.54 -19.63
CA PHE A 42 16.70 -8.51 -18.23
C PHE A 42 16.53 -9.87 -17.53
N GLN A 43 15.51 -10.65 -17.92
CA GLN A 43 15.30 -12.02 -17.48
C GLN A 43 16.53 -12.90 -17.79
N LYS A 44 17.07 -12.78 -19.02
CA LYS A 44 18.31 -13.48 -19.42
C LYS A 44 19.50 -13.05 -18.58
N LYS A 45 19.63 -11.75 -18.27
CA LYS A 45 20.70 -11.22 -17.41
C LYS A 45 20.63 -11.81 -16.00
N LEU A 46 19.44 -11.92 -15.41
CA LEU A 46 19.24 -12.58 -14.11
C LEU A 46 19.61 -14.08 -14.15
N ALA A 47 19.22 -14.80 -15.21
CA ALA A 47 19.59 -16.20 -15.39
C ALA A 47 21.12 -16.37 -15.55
N GLN A 48 21.75 -15.49 -16.33
CA GLN A 48 23.21 -15.48 -16.52
C GLN A 48 23.97 -15.20 -15.21
N LEU A 49 23.47 -14.31 -14.35
CA LEU A 49 24.01 -14.04 -13.02
C LEU A 49 23.90 -15.25 -12.08
N GLY A 50 22.96 -16.17 -12.33
CA GLY A 50 22.78 -17.36 -11.52
C GLY A 50 21.50 -17.40 -10.70
N VAL A 51 20.53 -16.53 -11.00
CA VAL A 51 19.23 -16.52 -10.31
C VAL A 51 18.41 -17.74 -10.72
N THR A 52 18.13 -18.62 -9.75
CA THR A 52 17.34 -19.84 -9.91
C THR A 52 15.86 -19.62 -9.55
N PRO A 53 14.95 -20.53 -9.93
CA PRO A 53 13.58 -20.53 -9.41
C PRO A 53 13.54 -20.39 -7.89
N GLN A 54 12.61 -19.56 -7.42
CA GLN A 54 12.33 -19.24 -6.02
C GLN A 54 13.49 -18.61 -5.23
N ALA A 55 14.56 -18.19 -5.90
CA ALA A 55 15.57 -17.31 -5.32
C ALA A 55 14.98 -15.90 -5.11
N ALA A 56 15.23 -15.29 -3.94
CA ALA A 56 14.74 -13.94 -3.66
C ALA A 56 15.63 -12.86 -4.30
N VAL A 57 15.01 -11.94 -5.04
CA VAL A 57 15.62 -10.76 -5.65
C VAL A 57 15.14 -9.55 -4.87
N SER A 58 15.99 -9.00 -3.99
CA SER A 58 15.70 -7.78 -3.25
C SER A 58 15.86 -6.56 -4.16
N ILE A 59 14.81 -5.75 -4.34
CA ILE A 59 14.80 -4.62 -5.28
C ILE A 59 14.73 -3.32 -4.48
N ALA A 60 15.87 -2.67 -4.26
CA ALA A 60 15.98 -1.41 -3.52
C ALA A 60 16.05 -0.19 -4.47
N LEU A 61 15.17 -0.17 -5.48
CA LEU A 61 15.10 0.87 -6.50
C LEU A 61 13.90 1.82 -6.22
N PRO A 62 14.01 3.12 -6.53
CA PRO A 62 12.86 4.03 -6.52
C PRO A 62 11.87 3.69 -7.65
N ASN A 63 10.79 4.47 -7.78
CA ASN A 63 9.83 4.30 -8.88
C ASN A 63 10.47 4.67 -10.23
N THR A 64 11.07 3.71 -10.92
CA THR A 64 11.75 3.97 -12.19
C THR A 64 11.47 2.87 -13.21
N TYR A 65 11.90 3.09 -14.46
CA TYR A 65 11.74 2.07 -15.51
C TYR A 65 12.48 0.77 -15.16
N GLU A 66 13.63 0.90 -14.51
CA GLU A 66 14.47 -0.20 -14.07
C GLU A 66 13.84 -1.01 -12.95
N PHE A 67 13.13 -0.36 -12.01
CA PHE A 67 12.30 -1.08 -11.04
C PHE A 67 11.29 -1.97 -11.76
N ILE A 68 10.57 -1.40 -12.74
CA ILE A 68 9.51 -2.09 -13.48
C ILE A 68 10.07 -3.32 -14.19
N VAL A 69 11.14 -3.13 -14.94
CA VAL A 69 11.80 -4.20 -15.70
C VAL A 69 12.36 -5.27 -14.76
N ALA A 70 13.06 -4.88 -13.70
CA ALA A 70 13.64 -5.83 -12.74
C ALA A 70 12.58 -6.64 -12.01
N PHE A 71 11.48 -6.00 -11.57
CA PHE A 71 10.37 -6.67 -10.90
C PHE A 71 9.72 -7.73 -11.79
N LEU A 72 9.35 -7.35 -13.02
CA LEU A 72 8.72 -8.25 -13.97
C LEU A 72 9.67 -9.39 -14.37
N ALA A 73 10.93 -9.07 -14.68
CA ALA A 73 11.93 -10.06 -15.09
C ALA A 73 12.23 -11.08 -13.99
N ALA A 74 12.33 -10.66 -12.72
CA ALA A 74 12.49 -11.58 -11.60
C ALA A 74 11.31 -12.55 -11.51
N ALA A 75 10.08 -12.03 -11.54
CA ALA A 75 8.89 -12.87 -11.51
C ALA A 75 8.81 -13.82 -12.73
N TRP A 76 9.19 -13.37 -13.92
CA TRP A 76 9.18 -14.19 -15.14
C TRP A 76 10.24 -15.30 -15.09
N GLN A 77 11.38 -15.03 -14.45
CA GLN A 77 12.45 -16.00 -14.16
C GLN A 77 12.10 -16.99 -13.03
N ARG A 78 10.84 -16.99 -12.54
CA ARG A 78 10.38 -17.78 -11.40
C ARG A 78 11.06 -17.42 -10.08
N ALA A 79 11.76 -16.30 -10.03
CA ALA A 79 12.36 -15.77 -8.80
C ALA A 79 11.29 -15.04 -7.97
N ILE A 80 11.58 -14.87 -6.68
CA ILE A 80 10.73 -14.10 -5.78
C ILE A 80 11.16 -12.64 -5.89
N ALA A 81 10.31 -11.78 -6.47
CA ALA A 81 10.55 -10.35 -6.43
C ALA A 81 10.22 -9.80 -5.03
N ALA A 82 11.17 -9.11 -4.40
CA ALA A 82 11.03 -8.54 -3.06
C ALA A 82 11.39 -7.05 -3.11
N PRO A 83 10.44 -6.18 -3.51
CA PRO A 83 10.72 -4.75 -3.59
C PRO A 83 10.78 -4.13 -2.19
N LEU A 84 11.79 -3.30 -1.97
CA LEU A 84 12.09 -2.66 -0.70
C LEU A 84 12.02 -1.14 -0.84
N ASN A 85 11.73 -0.45 0.26
CA ASN A 85 11.85 1.00 0.28
C ASN A 85 13.33 1.40 0.13
N SER A 86 13.67 2.10 -0.95
CA SER A 86 15.03 2.56 -1.20
C SER A 86 15.57 3.53 -0.14
N ALA A 87 14.69 4.10 0.69
CA ALA A 87 15.05 5.00 1.79
C ALA A 87 15.31 4.29 3.13
N TYR A 88 15.21 2.95 3.19
CA TYR A 88 15.51 2.20 4.41
C TYR A 88 16.94 2.44 4.92
N LYS A 89 17.10 2.32 6.23
CA LYS A 89 18.40 2.29 6.90
C LYS A 89 19.01 0.89 6.80
N GLN A 90 20.28 0.79 7.15
CA GLN A 90 21.03 -0.44 7.02
C GLN A 90 20.37 -1.59 7.79
N GLU A 91 20.02 -1.40 9.06
CA GLU A 91 19.40 -2.46 9.89
C GLU A 91 18.07 -2.95 9.30
N GLU A 92 17.29 -2.06 8.67
CA GLU A 92 16.06 -2.43 7.98
C GLU A 92 16.37 -3.26 6.73
N PHE A 93 17.36 -2.88 5.92
CA PHE A 93 17.79 -3.69 4.77
C PHE A 93 18.35 -5.05 5.20
N GLU A 94 19.18 -5.07 6.26
CA GLU A 94 19.74 -6.28 6.84
C GLU A 94 18.64 -7.25 7.22
N PHE A 95 17.61 -6.76 7.90
CA PHE A 95 16.44 -7.54 8.25
C PHE A 95 15.80 -8.23 7.03
N TYR A 96 15.43 -7.48 5.99
CA TYR A 96 14.73 -8.06 4.83
C TYR A 96 15.62 -8.97 3.98
N ILE A 97 16.90 -8.62 3.83
CA ILE A 97 17.85 -9.41 3.04
C ILE A 97 18.10 -10.77 3.72
N ASP A 98 18.26 -10.78 5.04
CA ASP A 98 18.45 -11.98 5.84
C ASP A 98 17.19 -12.86 5.85
N ASP A 99 16.03 -12.27 6.15
CA ASP A 99 14.75 -12.97 6.31
C ASP A 99 14.35 -13.77 5.06
N LEU A 100 14.66 -13.23 3.87
CA LEU A 100 14.43 -13.91 2.59
C LEU A 100 15.65 -14.67 2.07
N SER A 101 16.78 -14.61 2.76
CA SER A 101 18.07 -15.11 2.28
C SER A 101 18.31 -14.66 0.83
N SER A 102 18.17 -13.35 0.58
CA SER A 102 18.14 -12.76 -0.78
C SER A 102 19.35 -13.16 -1.62
N ALA A 103 19.11 -13.75 -2.78
CA ALA A 103 20.15 -14.16 -3.73
C ALA A 103 20.95 -12.96 -4.26
N VAL A 104 20.24 -11.89 -4.61
CA VAL A 104 20.80 -10.63 -5.12
C VAL A 104 20.03 -9.44 -4.58
N ALA A 105 20.74 -8.33 -4.33
CA ALA A 105 20.19 -7.01 -4.06
C ALA A 105 20.45 -6.10 -5.27
N LEU A 106 19.37 -5.59 -5.87
CA LEU A 106 19.41 -4.61 -6.94
C LEU A 106 19.35 -3.21 -6.35
N VAL A 107 20.33 -2.37 -6.67
CA VAL A 107 20.50 -1.02 -6.11
C VAL A 107 20.69 0.03 -7.21
N PRO A 108 20.44 1.33 -6.96
CA PRO A 108 20.66 2.37 -7.96
C PRO A 108 22.15 2.50 -8.34
N LYS A 109 22.43 2.99 -9.56
CA LYS A 109 23.79 3.31 -10.01
C LYS A 109 24.56 4.19 -9.01
N GLY A 110 25.81 3.85 -8.75
CA GLY A 110 26.69 4.56 -7.82
C GLY A 110 26.52 4.15 -6.35
N SER A 111 25.49 3.38 -5.99
CA SER A 111 25.27 2.93 -4.61
C SER A 111 26.40 2.05 -4.09
N PHE A 112 27.04 1.27 -4.95
CA PHE A 112 28.15 0.40 -4.57
C PHE A 112 29.39 1.21 -4.18
N GLN A 113 29.75 2.21 -5.01
CA GLN A 113 30.89 3.09 -4.74
C GLN A 113 30.68 3.92 -3.47
N GLN A 114 29.45 4.37 -3.21
CA GLN A 114 29.09 5.12 -2.01
C GLN A 114 28.94 4.25 -0.75
N ASP A 115 29.11 2.94 -0.88
CA ASP A 115 28.88 1.96 0.18
C ASP A 115 27.52 2.15 0.87
N GLY A 116 26.46 2.32 0.07
CA GLY A 116 25.11 2.63 0.56
C GLY A 116 24.53 1.57 1.53
N ALA A 117 23.47 1.93 2.25
CA ALA A 117 22.88 1.08 3.30
C ALA A 117 22.50 -0.33 2.82
N ALA A 118 21.88 -0.45 1.64
CA ALA A 118 21.52 -1.73 1.02
C ALA A 118 22.76 -2.56 0.61
N VAL A 119 23.83 -1.89 0.17
CA VAL A 119 25.09 -2.53 -0.25
C VAL A 119 25.79 -3.15 0.97
N ARG A 120 25.88 -2.40 2.08
CA ARG A 120 26.47 -2.91 3.34
C ARG A 120 25.68 -4.10 3.88
N ALA A 121 24.35 -4.00 3.87
CA ALA A 121 23.46 -5.09 4.27
C ALA A 121 23.64 -6.33 3.38
N ALA A 122 23.66 -6.17 2.06
CA ALA A 122 23.87 -7.26 1.10
C ALA A 122 25.24 -7.95 1.30
N ARG A 123 26.31 -7.17 1.52
CA ARG A 123 27.66 -7.69 1.78
C ARG A 123 27.69 -8.52 3.07
N LYS A 124 27.05 -8.05 4.14
CA LYS A 124 26.96 -8.76 5.43
C LYS A 124 26.35 -10.16 5.27
N TYR A 125 25.28 -10.29 4.49
CA TYR A 125 24.59 -11.57 4.25
C TYR A 125 25.00 -12.26 2.95
N LYS A 126 26.10 -11.82 2.33
CA LYS A 126 26.68 -12.40 1.10
C LYS A 126 25.67 -12.52 -0.05
N ALA A 127 24.70 -11.62 -0.13
CA ALA A 127 23.86 -11.47 -1.31
C ALA A 127 24.70 -10.89 -2.46
N ALA A 128 24.46 -11.32 -3.69
CA ALA A 128 25.04 -10.63 -4.84
C ALA A 128 24.57 -9.17 -4.87
N ILE A 129 25.37 -8.29 -5.43
CA ILE A 129 25.09 -6.85 -5.51
C ILE A 129 25.20 -6.44 -6.96
N ALA A 130 24.11 -5.90 -7.51
CA ALA A 130 24.11 -5.37 -8.86
C ALA A 130 23.47 -3.98 -8.88
N GLU A 131 24.13 -3.05 -9.57
CA GLU A 131 23.56 -1.75 -9.88
C GLU A 131 22.62 -1.87 -11.09
N CYS A 132 21.43 -1.28 -10.99
CA CYS A 132 20.41 -1.33 -12.04
C CYS A 132 20.07 0.09 -12.50
N TYR A 133 20.23 0.37 -13.80
CA TYR A 133 19.99 1.71 -14.37
C TYR A 133 19.69 1.65 -15.88
N TRP A 134 18.93 2.62 -16.36
CA TRP A 134 18.64 2.88 -17.76
C TRP A 134 19.77 3.71 -18.34
N ASN A 135 20.38 3.24 -19.43
CA ASN A 135 21.50 3.94 -20.08
C ASN A 135 21.07 4.75 -21.33
N GLY A 136 19.77 4.88 -21.58
CA GLY A 136 19.22 5.47 -22.81
C GLY A 136 18.82 4.46 -23.88
N ARG A 137 19.21 3.19 -23.74
CA ARG A 137 18.94 2.11 -24.70
C ARG A 137 18.39 0.85 -24.07
N GLU A 138 18.93 0.44 -22.93
CA GLU A 138 18.51 -0.75 -22.20
C GLU A 138 18.61 -0.53 -20.67
N VAL A 139 17.95 -1.39 -19.92
CA VAL A 139 18.12 -1.52 -18.48
C VAL A 139 19.33 -2.41 -18.22
N VAL A 140 20.38 -1.82 -17.66
CA VAL A 140 21.66 -2.47 -17.37
C VAL A 140 21.56 -3.21 -16.03
N LEU A 141 22.10 -4.43 -15.98
CA LEU A 141 22.39 -5.17 -14.74
C LEU A 141 23.92 -5.19 -14.57
N ASP A 142 24.45 -4.24 -13.82
CA ASP A 142 25.88 -4.05 -13.60
C ASP A 142 26.31 -4.73 -12.30
N VAL A 143 26.78 -5.98 -12.41
CA VAL A 143 27.12 -6.84 -11.28
C VAL A 143 28.42 -6.36 -10.65
N LYS A 144 28.36 -5.95 -9.38
CA LYS A 144 29.51 -5.43 -8.61
C LYS A 144 30.13 -6.47 -7.70
N ASP A 145 29.31 -7.37 -7.16
CA ASP A 145 29.74 -8.50 -6.35
C ASP A 145 28.80 -9.67 -6.63
N GLU A 146 29.34 -10.84 -6.97
CA GLU A 146 28.54 -12.03 -7.20
C GLU A 146 28.05 -12.70 -5.91
N GLY A 147 28.61 -12.35 -4.74
CA GLY A 147 28.21 -12.90 -3.44
C GLY A 147 28.04 -14.43 -3.48
N LYS A 148 26.90 -14.92 -2.98
CA LYS A 148 26.53 -16.35 -2.99
C LYS A 148 26.20 -16.92 -4.38
N LEU A 149 26.05 -16.07 -5.41
CA LEU A 149 25.83 -16.48 -6.79
C LEU A 149 27.12 -16.73 -7.56
N ARG A 150 28.28 -16.45 -6.95
CA ARG A 150 29.60 -16.76 -7.52
C ARG A 150 29.67 -18.22 -8.00
N GLY A 151 30.01 -18.40 -9.27
CA GLY A 151 30.08 -19.73 -9.91
C GLY A 151 28.73 -20.40 -10.19
N ARG A 152 27.59 -19.72 -10.00
CA ARG A 152 26.25 -20.23 -10.30
C ARG A 152 25.68 -19.71 -11.62
N GLY A 153 26.46 -18.99 -12.41
CA GLY A 153 26.01 -18.39 -13.67
C GLY A 153 25.52 -19.40 -14.71
N ASN A 154 25.00 -18.89 -15.83
CA ASN A 154 24.46 -19.67 -16.95
C ASN A 154 23.27 -20.58 -16.57
N GLN A 155 22.37 -20.10 -15.71
CA GLN A 155 21.10 -20.78 -15.48
C GLN A 155 20.21 -20.71 -16.72
N LYS A 156 19.26 -21.63 -16.81
CA LYS A 156 18.26 -21.62 -17.89
C LYS A 156 17.35 -20.42 -17.74
N VAL A 157 16.90 -19.86 -18.87
CA VAL A 157 15.79 -18.91 -18.87
C VAL A 157 14.52 -19.71 -18.61
N GLU A 158 13.84 -19.36 -17.53
CA GLU A 158 12.71 -20.13 -17.02
C GLU A 158 11.37 -19.62 -17.57
N LYS A 159 10.31 -20.42 -17.36
CA LYS A 159 8.93 -20.02 -17.66
C LYS A 159 8.12 -20.01 -16.37
N ALA A 160 7.66 -18.83 -15.96
CA ALA A 160 6.77 -18.62 -14.81
C ALA A 160 5.65 -19.66 -14.72
N GLN A 161 5.44 -20.21 -13.53
CA GLN A 161 4.30 -21.09 -13.23
C GLN A 161 3.27 -20.38 -12.34
N PRO A 162 1.97 -20.70 -12.45
CA PRO A 162 0.93 -19.99 -11.71
C PRO A 162 1.08 -20.06 -10.18
N ASP A 163 1.59 -21.18 -9.67
CA ASP A 163 1.74 -21.43 -8.24
C ASP A 163 3.12 -21.06 -7.68
N ASP A 164 4.05 -20.58 -8.53
CA ASP A 164 5.32 -20.00 -8.07
C ASP A 164 5.03 -18.72 -7.26
N ILE A 165 5.76 -18.52 -6.15
CA ILE A 165 5.76 -17.24 -5.43
C ILE A 165 6.43 -16.21 -6.33
N ALA A 166 5.71 -15.15 -6.68
CA ALA A 166 6.16 -14.08 -7.57
C ALA A 166 6.57 -12.82 -6.81
N LEU A 167 5.89 -12.55 -5.68
CA LEU A 167 6.08 -11.37 -4.86
C LEU A 167 6.12 -11.77 -3.39
N VAL A 168 7.09 -11.24 -2.65
CA VAL A 168 7.03 -11.20 -1.19
C VAL A 168 7.05 -9.76 -0.72
N LEU A 169 6.14 -9.44 0.19
CA LEU A 169 6.13 -8.17 0.91
C LEU A 169 6.04 -8.44 2.40
N HIS A 170 6.73 -7.64 3.20
CA HIS A 170 6.64 -7.72 4.64
C HIS A 170 5.54 -6.79 5.18
N THR A 171 4.76 -7.30 6.12
CA THR A 171 3.76 -6.49 6.85
C THR A 171 4.28 -6.15 8.24
N SER A 172 4.13 -4.89 8.64
CA SER A 172 4.47 -4.44 9.99
C SER A 172 3.54 -5.11 11.00
N GLY A 173 4.03 -6.08 11.75
CA GLY A 173 3.31 -6.59 12.92
C GLY A 173 3.23 -5.48 13.97
N THR A 174 2.05 -5.22 14.52
CA THR A 174 1.87 -4.17 15.55
C THR A 174 2.61 -4.47 16.85
N THR A 175 3.11 -5.69 17.05
CA THR A 175 3.74 -6.19 18.28
C THR A 175 4.99 -7.05 18.06
N GLY A 176 5.53 -7.15 16.84
CA GLY A 176 6.65 -8.07 16.56
C GLY A 176 7.36 -7.89 15.21
N ARG A 177 8.31 -8.79 14.93
CA ARG A 177 9.10 -8.89 13.68
C ARG A 177 8.15 -8.87 12.46
N PRO A 178 8.41 -8.05 11.42
CA PRO A 178 7.58 -8.02 10.22
C PRO A 178 7.37 -9.41 9.63
N LYS A 179 6.15 -9.72 9.15
CA LYS A 179 5.81 -11.03 8.60
C LYS A 179 5.96 -11.01 7.08
N ALA A 180 6.68 -11.97 6.51
CA ALA A 180 6.80 -12.15 5.07
C ALA A 180 5.51 -12.75 4.49
N VAL A 181 4.83 -12.01 3.61
CA VAL A 181 3.62 -12.45 2.90
C VAL A 181 4.00 -12.92 1.49
N PRO A 182 3.98 -14.24 1.23
CA PRO A 182 4.17 -14.76 -0.11
C PRO A 182 2.89 -14.63 -0.94
N LEU A 183 3.05 -14.10 -2.15
CA LEU A 183 1.99 -13.95 -3.14
C LEU A 183 2.41 -14.65 -4.44
N THR A 184 1.59 -15.62 -4.83
CA THR A 184 1.79 -16.38 -6.07
C THR A 184 1.34 -15.59 -7.28
N HIS A 185 1.78 -16.02 -8.46
CA HIS A 185 1.26 -15.51 -9.73
C HIS A 185 -0.28 -15.57 -9.82
N ARG A 186 -0.91 -16.65 -9.32
CA ARG A 186 -2.38 -16.74 -9.22
C ARG A 186 -2.97 -15.64 -8.33
N ASN A 187 -2.37 -15.37 -7.17
CA ASN A 187 -2.86 -14.30 -6.29
C ASN A 187 -2.83 -12.95 -7.01
N LEU A 188 -1.70 -12.64 -7.68
CA LEU A 188 -1.52 -11.38 -8.41
C LEU A 188 -2.47 -11.26 -9.62
N THR A 189 -2.61 -12.32 -10.41
CA THR A 189 -3.52 -12.30 -11.58
C THR A 189 -4.98 -12.23 -11.19
N ARG A 190 -5.38 -12.88 -10.09
CA ARG A 190 -6.73 -12.77 -9.55
C ARG A 190 -7.05 -11.35 -9.11
N THR A 191 -6.20 -10.71 -8.31
CA THR A 191 -6.44 -9.32 -7.87
C THR A 191 -6.45 -8.33 -9.03
N MET A 192 -5.57 -8.49 -10.03
CA MET A 192 -5.57 -7.65 -11.24
C MET A 192 -6.90 -7.76 -11.99
N LYS A 193 -7.41 -8.98 -12.17
CA LYS A 193 -8.72 -9.23 -12.78
C LYS A 193 -9.85 -8.60 -11.96
N ASN A 194 -9.82 -8.75 -10.63
CA ASN A 194 -10.81 -8.16 -9.73
C ASN A 194 -10.81 -6.63 -9.87
N ILE A 195 -9.65 -5.97 -9.79
CA ILE A 195 -9.52 -4.51 -9.92
C ILE A 195 -9.99 -4.03 -11.30
N LYS A 196 -9.62 -4.73 -12.38
CA LYS A 196 -10.11 -4.43 -13.74
C LYS A 196 -11.63 -4.46 -13.79
N ALA A 197 -12.26 -5.47 -13.20
CA ALA A 197 -13.72 -5.61 -13.19
C ALA A 197 -14.40 -4.56 -12.31
N THR A 198 -13.86 -4.28 -11.11
CA THR A 198 -14.41 -3.29 -10.17
C THR A 198 -14.50 -1.89 -10.77
N TYR A 199 -13.50 -1.51 -11.57
CA TYR A 199 -13.39 -0.16 -12.13
C TYR A 199 -13.59 -0.10 -13.63
N ASP A 200 -14.10 -1.18 -14.25
CA ASP A 200 -14.28 -1.30 -15.70
C ASP A 200 -13.06 -0.75 -16.48
N LEU A 201 -11.87 -1.20 -16.10
CA LEU A 201 -10.64 -0.75 -16.76
C LEU A 201 -10.54 -1.34 -18.16
N THR A 202 -10.09 -0.49 -19.08
CA THR A 202 -9.99 -0.71 -20.51
C THR A 202 -8.64 -0.19 -21.05
N PRO A 203 -8.30 -0.48 -22.31
CA PRO A 203 -7.12 0.12 -22.95
C PRO A 203 -7.13 1.65 -23.04
N ALA A 204 -8.28 2.30 -22.87
CA ALA A 204 -8.39 3.75 -22.85
C ALA A 204 -7.95 4.36 -21.49
N ASP A 205 -7.71 3.53 -20.47
CA ASP A 205 -7.39 4.00 -19.13
C ASP A 205 -5.90 4.23 -18.93
N ARG A 206 -5.61 5.36 -18.26
CA ARG A 206 -4.25 5.75 -17.92
C ARG A 206 -4.18 6.23 -16.49
N THR A 207 -3.43 5.50 -15.68
CA THR A 207 -3.27 5.77 -14.26
C THR A 207 -2.11 6.73 -14.03
N MET A 208 -2.32 7.77 -13.23
CA MET A 208 -1.23 8.53 -12.63
C MET A 208 -0.79 7.84 -11.33
N LEU A 209 0.41 7.24 -11.32
CA LEU A 209 0.92 6.54 -10.15
C LEU A 209 1.45 7.55 -9.12
N VAL A 210 0.83 7.59 -7.93
CA VAL A 210 1.31 8.39 -6.79
C VAL A 210 1.87 7.53 -5.65
N MET A 211 1.51 6.24 -5.65
CA MET A 211 1.90 5.31 -4.61
C MET A 211 3.24 4.62 -4.97
N PRO A 212 4.10 4.30 -4.00
CA PRO A 212 5.35 3.62 -4.26
C PRO A 212 5.14 2.20 -4.80
N LEU A 213 5.96 1.79 -5.77
CA LEU A 213 5.93 0.45 -6.36
C LEU A 213 6.46 -0.64 -5.40
N PHE A 214 7.20 -0.28 -4.35
CA PHE A 214 7.57 -1.22 -3.29
C PHE A 214 6.41 -1.56 -2.34
N HIS A 215 5.24 -0.92 -2.50
CA HIS A 215 4.06 -1.15 -1.68
C HIS A 215 2.93 -1.72 -2.53
N VAL A 216 2.19 -2.69 -1.98
CA VAL A 216 1.15 -3.45 -2.69
C VAL A 216 0.09 -2.56 -3.36
N HIS A 217 -0.22 -1.39 -2.78
CA HIS A 217 -1.15 -0.42 -3.36
C HIS A 217 -0.64 0.17 -4.69
N GLY A 218 0.58 0.67 -4.73
CA GLY A 218 1.15 1.20 -5.97
C GLY A 218 1.37 0.09 -6.99
N LEU A 219 1.93 -1.04 -6.54
CA LEU A 219 2.28 -2.15 -7.40
C LEU A 219 1.07 -2.84 -8.04
N LEU A 220 0.02 -3.15 -7.27
CA LEU A 220 -1.13 -3.92 -7.78
C LEU A 220 -2.18 -3.00 -8.40
N ALA A 221 -2.74 -2.05 -7.63
CA ALA A 221 -3.80 -1.19 -8.12
C ALA A 221 -3.29 -0.10 -9.06
N GLY A 222 -2.18 0.55 -8.71
CA GLY A 222 -1.68 1.69 -9.49
C GLY A 222 -0.91 1.31 -10.75
N PHE A 223 -0.42 0.07 -10.84
CA PHE A 223 0.52 -0.33 -11.89
C PHE A 223 0.11 -1.62 -12.63
N LEU A 224 0.05 -2.77 -11.94
CA LEU A 224 -0.20 -4.06 -12.59
C LEU A 224 -1.63 -4.21 -13.15
N ALA A 225 -2.66 -3.77 -12.42
CA ALA A 225 -4.05 -3.84 -12.90
C ALA A 225 -4.33 -2.97 -14.15
N PRO A 226 -3.83 -1.71 -14.25
CA PRO A 226 -3.88 -0.95 -15.50
C PRO A 226 -3.24 -1.70 -16.67
N LEU A 227 -2.05 -2.30 -16.48
CA LEU A 227 -1.40 -3.06 -17.54
C LEU A 227 -2.22 -4.30 -17.95
N TYR A 228 -2.78 -5.00 -16.96
CA TYR A 228 -3.69 -6.13 -17.20
C TYR A 228 -4.92 -5.75 -18.04
N SER A 229 -5.38 -4.50 -17.93
CA SER A 229 -6.51 -4.00 -18.71
C SER A 229 -6.15 -3.59 -20.15
N GLY A 230 -4.87 -3.62 -20.51
CA GLY A 230 -4.33 -3.07 -21.76
C GLY A 230 -4.17 -1.55 -21.75
N GLY A 231 -4.42 -0.91 -20.60
CA GLY A 231 -4.24 0.53 -20.39
C GLY A 231 -2.77 0.92 -20.24
N SER A 232 -2.49 2.03 -19.57
CA SER A 232 -1.12 2.53 -19.41
C SER A 232 -0.90 3.21 -18.06
N VAL A 233 0.36 3.39 -17.67
CA VAL A 233 0.71 3.95 -16.37
C VAL A 233 1.76 5.05 -16.53
N ILE A 234 1.51 6.19 -15.91
CA ILE A 234 2.50 7.26 -15.72
C ILE A 234 3.17 7.02 -14.38
N VAL A 235 4.49 6.91 -14.36
CA VAL A 235 5.29 6.51 -13.20
C VAL A 235 6.33 7.58 -12.89
N PRO A 236 5.96 8.63 -12.13
CA PRO A 236 6.92 9.58 -11.60
C PRO A 236 7.87 8.92 -10.59
N PRO A 237 9.13 9.38 -10.48
CA PRO A 237 10.10 8.89 -9.50
C PRO A 237 9.63 8.97 -8.04
N LYS A 238 8.81 9.96 -7.73
CA LYS A 238 8.16 10.16 -6.42
C LYS A 238 6.91 11.02 -6.60
N PHE A 239 6.02 10.99 -5.62
CA PHE A 239 4.90 11.92 -5.59
C PHE A 239 5.42 13.37 -5.41
N SER A 240 4.90 14.28 -6.22
CA SER A 240 5.21 15.71 -6.23
C SER A 240 3.90 16.47 -6.44
N ALA A 241 3.43 17.21 -5.44
CA ALA A 241 2.14 17.90 -5.52
C ALA A 241 2.15 19.01 -6.58
N SER A 242 3.30 19.65 -6.79
CA SER A 242 3.50 20.71 -7.78
C SER A 242 3.53 20.18 -9.21
N GLU A 243 3.93 18.93 -9.44
CA GLU A 243 4.03 18.34 -10.78
C GLU A 243 2.86 17.42 -11.11
N PHE A 244 2.10 16.99 -10.08
CA PHE A 244 1.05 15.97 -10.24
C PHE A 244 0.04 16.32 -11.33
N TRP A 245 -0.51 17.54 -11.32
CA TRP A 245 -1.53 17.93 -12.30
C TRP A 245 -0.95 18.17 -13.69
N ASP A 246 0.27 18.71 -13.76
CA ASP A 246 0.97 18.91 -15.04
C ASP A 246 1.22 17.56 -15.72
N ASP A 247 1.74 16.58 -15.00
CA ASP A 247 1.96 15.22 -15.52
C ASP A 247 0.63 14.52 -15.85
N PHE A 248 -0.37 14.65 -14.97
CA PHE A 248 -1.71 14.08 -15.17
C PHE A 248 -2.33 14.57 -16.50
N ILE A 249 -2.25 15.88 -16.76
CA ILE A 249 -2.80 16.51 -17.97
C ILE A 249 -1.94 16.20 -19.19
N THR A 250 -0.64 16.47 -19.11
CA THR A 250 0.32 16.31 -20.22
C THR A 250 0.29 14.89 -20.76
N HIS A 251 0.28 13.93 -19.85
CA HIS A 251 0.28 12.53 -20.21
C HIS A 251 -1.12 11.93 -20.27
N LYS A 252 -2.20 12.72 -20.21
CA LYS A 252 -3.59 12.25 -20.42
C LYS A 252 -4.01 11.13 -19.47
N ALA A 253 -3.60 11.21 -18.20
CA ALA A 253 -4.17 10.36 -17.16
C ALA A 253 -5.68 10.64 -17.05
N ASN A 254 -6.43 9.63 -16.61
CA ASN A 254 -7.86 9.77 -16.37
C ASN A 254 -8.31 9.20 -15.03
N TRP A 255 -7.43 8.57 -14.25
CA TRP A 255 -7.71 8.22 -12.85
C TRP A 255 -6.41 8.09 -12.05
N TYR A 256 -6.55 8.12 -10.73
CA TYR A 256 -5.44 7.83 -9.81
C TYR A 256 -5.98 7.18 -8.53
N THR A 257 -5.07 6.53 -7.79
CA THR A 257 -5.38 5.99 -6.47
C THR A 257 -4.37 6.44 -5.44
N ALA A 258 -4.84 6.90 -4.28
CA ALA A 258 -3.97 7.43 -3.24
C ALA A 258 -4.46 7.06 -1.83
N VAL A 259 -3.66 7.43 -0.84
CA VAL A 259 -4.06 7.49 0.57
C VAL A 259 -4.71 8.84 0.89
N PRO A 260 -5.55 8.93 1.94
CA PRO A 260 -6.20 10.18 2.38
C PRO A 260 -5.25 11.38 2.52
N THR A 261 -4.02 11.16 2.99
CA THR A 261 -3.04 12.23 3.18
C THR A 261 -2.58 12.86 1.87
N ILE A 262 -2.44 12.08 0.80
CA ILE A 262 -2.12 12.58 -0.55
C ILE A 262 -3.31 13.36 -1.11
N HIS A 263 -4.54 12.87 -0.91
CA HIS A 263 -5.76 13.61 -1.30
C HIS A 263 -5.84 14.98 -0.63
N GLN A 264 -5.55 15.06 0.67
CA GLN A 264 -5.51 16.34 1.40
C GLN A 264 -4.40 17.26 0.89
N ILE A 265 -3.21 16.73 0.54
CA ILE A 265 -2.15 17.54 -0.06
C ILE A 265 -2.63 18.12 -1.40
N LEU A 266 -3.25 17.31 -2.25
CA LEU A 266 -3.78 17.78 -3.54
C LEU A 266 -4.87 18.86 -3.37
N LEU A 267 -5.79 18.69 -2.41
CA LEU A 267 -6.83 19.67 -2.09
C LEU A 267 -6.27 21.00 -1.55
N LYS A 268 -5.08 20.98 -0.91
CA LYS A 268 -4.40 22.19 -0.44
C LYS A 268 -3.64 22.93 -1.54
N ASN A 269 -3.39 22.28 -2.68
CA ASN A 269 -2.73 22.89 -3.82
C ASN A 269 -3.78 23.43 -4.81
N PRO A 270 -3.44 24.45 -5.62
CA PRO A 270 -4.34 24.96 -6.65
C PRO A 270 -4.86 23.83 -7.54
N ALA A 271 -6.18 23.76 -7.71
CA ALA A 271 -6.78 22.85 -8.66
C ALA A 271 -6.38 23.23 -10.09
N PRO A 272 -6.22 22.25 -11.01
CA PRO A 272 -5.90 22.55 -12.40
C PRO A 272 -7.03 23.34 -13.06
N ASN A 273 -6.66 24.33 -13.88
CA ASN A 273 -7.59 25.09 -14.71
C ASN A 273 -7.06 25.14 -16.16
N PRO A 274 -7.78 24.55 -17.14
CA PRO A 274 -9.04 23.84 -17.02
C PRO A 274 -8.92 22.51 -16.24
N LYS A 275 -10.02 22.08 -15.60
CA LYS A 275 -10.06 20.77 -14.90
C LYS A 275 -9.97 19.63 -15.93
N PRO A 276 -9.09 18.64 -15.76
CA PRO A 276 -9.04 17.48 -16.64
C PRO A 276 -10.27 16.58 -16.42
N LYS A 277 -10.59 15.76 -17.43
CA LYS A 277 -11.61 14.73 -17.29
C LYS A 277 -11.08 13.56 -16.46
N ILE A 278 -11.51 13.46 -15.21
CA ILE A 278 -11.16 12.38 -14.30
C ILE A 278 -12.33 11.39 -14.23
N ARG A 279 -12.10 10.13 -14.60
CA ARG A 279 -13.09 9.05 -14.54
C ARG A 279 -13.50 8.72 -13.11
N PHE A 280 -12.52 8.62 -12.21
CA PHE A 280 -12.73 8.41 -10.78
C PHE A 280 -11.45 8.69 -9.98
N ILE A 281 -11.62 8.92 -8.68
CA ILE A 281 -10.56 9.05 -7.68
C ILE A 281 -10.71 7.92 -6.68
N ARG A 282 -9.69 7.08 -6.52
CA ARG A 282 -9.75 5.94 -5.58
C ARG A 282 -8.97 6.22 -4.30
N SER A 283 -9.63 6.18 -3.15
CA SER A 283 -8.99 6.26 -1.83
C SER A 283 -8.90 4.88 -1.19
N CYS A 284 -7.72 4.51 -0.71
CA CYS A 284 -7.49 3.19 -0.11
C CYS A 284 -6.36 3.23 0.93
N SER A 285 -6.10 2.10 1.58
CA SER A 285 -5.06 1.87 2.58
C SER A 285 -5.25 2.56 3.93
N SER A 286 -6.20 3.48 4.07
CA SER A 286 -6.61 4.11 5.35
C SER A 286 -8.04 4.67 5.20
N PRO A 287 -8.80 4.83 6.30
CA PRO A 287 -10.13 5.44 6.26
C PRO A 287 -10.10 6.86 5.66
N LEU A 288 -11.04 7.15 4.77
CA LEU A 288 -11.22 8.51 4.22
C LEU A 288 -12.28 9.23 5.04
N SER A 289 -12.01 10.46 5.46
CA SER A 289 -13.02 11.24 6.18
C SER A 289 -14.11 11.71 5.19
N PRO A 290 -15.38 11.80 5.63
CA PRO A 290 -16.47 12.36 4.81
C PRO A 290 -16.14 13.75 4.26
N THR A 291 -15.48 14.58 5.08
CA THR A 291 -15.07 15.93 4.69
C THR A 291 -14.10 15.90 3.51
N THR A 292 -13.07 15.04 3.54
CA THR A 292 -12.15 14.89 2.41
C THR A 292 -12.82 14.25 1.21
N PHE A 293 -13.72 13.27 1.41
CA PHE A 293 -14.51 12.66 0.34
C PHE A 293 -15.30 13.71 -0.46
N HIS A 294 -16.11 14.52 0.21
CA HIS A 294 -16.94 15.52 -0.48
C HIS A 294 -16.10 16.65 -1.10
N ALA A 295 -15.04 17.09 -0.43
CA ALA A 295 -14.14 18.09 -0.98
C ALA A 295 -13.46 17.62 -2.28
N LEU A 296 -13.10 16.33 -2.39
CA LEU A 296 -12.57 15.75 -3.62
C LEU A 296 -13.59 15.76 -4.75
N GLU A 297 -14.83 15.30 -4.50
CA GLU A 297 -15.89 15.28 -5.53
C GLU A 297 -16.20 16.70 -6.02
N GLU A 298 -16.32 17.68 -5.12
CA GLU A 298 -16.58 19.08 -5.46
C GLU A 298 -15.40 19.74 -6.21
N THR A 299 -14.18 19.59 -5.69
CA THR A 299 -13.00 20.26 -6.24
C THR A 299 -12.67 19.71 -7.63
N TYR A 300 -12.72 18.39 -7.82
CA TYR A 300 -12.26 17.75 -9.05
C TYR A 300 -13.38 17.28 -9.99
N ASN A 301 -14.65 17.42 -9.59
CA ASN A 301 -15.81 17.00 -10.38
C ASN A 301 -15.70 15.54 -10.86
N ALA A 302 -15.32 14.65 -9.93
CA ALA A 302 -15.04 13.25 -10.21
C ALA A 302 -15.56 12.36 -9.08
N PRO A 303 -16.11 11.17 -9.37
CA PRO A 303 -16.59 10.28 -8.33
C PRO A 303 -15.43 9.76 -7.47
N VAL A 304 -15.63 9.75 -6.16
CA VAL A 304 -14.65 9.20 -5.21
C VAL A 304 -15.06 7.78 -4.79
N LEU A 305 -14.12 6.85 -4.87
CA LEU A 305 -14.32 5.43 -4.55
C LEU A 305 -13.43 5.04 -3.37
N GLU A 306 -14.04 4.81 -2.22
CA GLU A 306 -13.35 4.20 -1.08
C GLU A 306 -13.20 2.69 -1.31
N ALA A 307 -12.03 2.16 -0.96
CA ALA A 307 -11.70 0.75 -1.11
C ALA A 307 -10.91 0.22 0.09
N TYR A 308 -11.06 -1.06 0.39
CA TYR A 308 -10.32 -1.75 1.44
C TYR A 308 -9.40 -2.81 0.84
N ALA A 309 -8.18 -2.84 1.36
CA ALA A 309 -7.11 -3.64 0.83
C ALA A 309 -6.04 -3.96 1.87
N MET A 310 -5.35 -5.08 1.69
CA MET A 310 -4.21 -5.49 2.50
C MET A 310 -3.24 -6.35 1.71
N THR A 311 -2.02 -6.51 2.20
CA THR A 311 -0.99 -7.30 1.53
C THR A 311 -1.40 -8.77 1.42
N GLU A 312 -1.96 -9.33 2.48
CA GLU A 312 -2.41 -10.72 2.56
C GLU A 312 -3.54 -11.06 1.58
N ALA A 313 -4.22 -10.07 1.02
CA ALA A 313 -5.25 -10.24 -0.02
C ALA A 313 -4.76 -9.88 -1.44
N ALA A 314 -3.43 -9.81 -1.64
CA ALA A 314 -2.84 -9.26 -2.85
C ALA A 314 -3.48 -7.90 -3.22
N HIS A 315 -3.59 -7.00 -2.25
CA HIS A 315 -4.29 -5.73 -2.35
C HIS A 315 -5.82 -5.81 -2.19
N GLN A 316 -6.62 -5.72 -3.25
CA GLN A 316 -8.03 -5.32 -3.15
C GLN A 316 -8.93 -6.41 -2.55
N MET A 317 -9.78 -5.99 -1.60
CA MET A 317 -10.84 -6.81 -1.00
C MET A 317 -12.22 -6.25 -1.32
N THR A 318 -12.44 -4.96 -1.02
CA THR A 318 -13.72 -4.29 -1.28
C THR A 318 -13.50 -2.97 -1.99
N SER A 319 -14.54 -2.48 -2.65
CA SER A 319 -14.58 -1.13 -3.21
C SER A 319 -16.00 -0.65 -3.38
N ASN A 320 -16.21 0.65 -3.25
CA ASN A 320 -17.41 1.30 -3.77
C ASN A 320 -17.47 1.13 -5.30
N PRO A 321 -18.66 0.95 -5.87
CA PRO A 321 -18.84 0.80 -7.31
C PRO A 321 -18.68 2.14 -8.04
N LEU A 322 -18.33 2.08 -9.33
CA LEU A 322 -18.42 3.23 -10.22
C LEU A 322 -19.89 3.68 -10.40
N PRO A 323 -20.14 4.97 -10.71
CA PRO A 323 -21.43 5.37 -11.26
C PRO A 323 -21.82 4.48 -12.46
N PRO A 324 -23.11 4.10 -12.62
CA PRO A 324 -24.28 4.52 -11.83
C PRO A 324 -24.51 3.71 -10.54
N GLY A 325 -23.59 2.81 -10.16
CA GLY A 325 -23.66 2.07 -8.92
C GLY A 325 -23.76 3.01 -7.70
N LYS A 326 -24.59 2.63 -6.74
CA LYS A 326 -24.77 3.38 -5.48
C LYS A 326 -23.44 3.41 -4.73
N ARG A 327 -22.91 4.58 -4.42
CA ARG A 327 -21.76 4.71 -3.50
C ARG A 327 -22.29 4.97 -2.10
N GLN A 328 -21.62 4.43 -1.09
CA GLN A 328 -21.90 4.73 0.31
C GLN A 328 -20.66 5.37 0.95
N PRO A 329 -20.61 6.71 1.05
CA PRO A 329 -19.53 7.39 1.78
C PRO A 329 -19.42 6.81 3.20
N THR A 330 -18.20 6.65 3.72
CA THR A 330 -17.83 5.97 4.98
C THR A 330 -17.83 4.45 4.95
N SER A 331 -18.39 3.83 3.90
CA SER A 331 -18.17 2.41 3.64
C SER A 331 -16.96 2.24 2.73
N VAL A 332 -16.23 1.14 2.93
CA VAL A 332 -15.19 0.70 1.99
C VAL A 332 -15.75 -0.12 0.82
N GLY A 333 -17.09 -0.16 0.70
CA GLY A 333 -17.82 -0.79 -0.39
C GLY A 333 -18.11 -2.28 -0.17
N ILE A 334 -18.36 -2.97 -1.28
CA ILE A 334 -18.77 -4.38 -1.30
C ILE A 334 -17.60 -5.28 -1.71
N GLY A 335 -17.69 -6.58 -1.42
CA GLY A 335 -16.68 -7.57 -1.80
C GLY A 335 -16.41 -7.62 -3.31
N GLN A 336 -15.14 -7.67 -3.71
CA GLN A 336 -14.70 -7.64 -5.11
C GLN A 336 -13.87 -8.88 -5.44
N GLY A 337 -14.55 -9.96 -5.84
CA GLY A 337 -13.90 -11.25 -6.15
C GLY A 337 -13.30 -11.94 -4.92
N VAL A 338 -13.82 -11.60 -3.74
CA VAL A 338 -13.55 -12.21 -2.43
C VAL A 338 -14.86 -12.41 -1.68
N GLU A 339 -14.93 -13.49 -0.91
CA GLU A 339 -15.94 -13.63 0.14
C GLU A 339 -15.54 -12.80 1.34
N ILE A 340 -16.48 -12.03 1.88
CA ILE A 340 -16.34 -11.28 3.12
C ILE A 340 -17.35 -11.82 4.12
N LYS A 341 -16.89 -12.10 5.33
CA LYS A 341 -17.75 -12.45 6.48
C LYS A 341 -17.34 -11.66 7.70
N ILE A 342 -18.31 -11.42 8.59
CA ILE A 342 -18.06 -10.85 9.91
C ILE A 342 -18.14 -12.01 10.91
N LEU A 343 -16.99 -12.40 11.46
CA LEU A 343 -16.85 -13.60 12.29
C LEU A 343 -16.47 -13.24 13.73
N ASP A 344 -17.02 -13.97 14.68
CA ASP A 344 -16.62 -13.91 16.09
C ASP A 344 -15.31 -14.67 16.36
N ASP A 345 -14.86 -14.70 17.62
CA ASP A 345 -13.64 -15.40 18.03
C ASP A 345 -13.70 -16.92 17.83
N ALA A 346 -14.90 -17.51 17.83
CA ALA A 346 -15.10 -18.92 17.52
C ALA A 346 -15.10 -19.22 16.00
N GLY A 347 -15.06 -18.18 15.16
CA GLY A 347 -15.13 -18.29 13.70
C GLY A 347 -16.55 -18.42 13.16
N LYS A 348 -17.56 -18.14 13.98
CA LYS A 348 -18.97 -18.17 13.58
C LYS A 348 -19.40 -16.82 13.04
N GLU A 349 -20.20 -16.83 11.98
CA GLU A 349 -20.76 -15.62 11.39
C GLU A 349 -21.80 -14.98 12.33
N VAL A 350 -21.63 -13.68 12.58
CA VAL A 350 -22.55 -12.89 13.39
C VAL A 350 -23.73 -12.37 12.54
N PRO A 351 -24.88 -12.00 13.14
CA PRO A 351 -25.99 -11.43 12.40
C PRO A 351 -25.59 -10.17 11.62
N VAL A 352 -26.24 -9.93 10.47
CA VAL A 352 -26.03 -8.73 9.65
C VAL A 352 -26.21 -7.46 10.49
N GLY A 353 -25.26 -6.53 10.37
CA GLY A 353 -25.21 -5.29 11.15
C GLY A 353 -24.47 -5.39 12.48
N SER A 354 -24.23 -6.59 13.02
CA SER A 354 -23.39 -6.77 14.21
C SER A 354 -21.90 -6.54 13.89
N GLU A 355 -21.16 -6.06 14.89
CA GLU A 355 -19.72 -5.81 14.76
C GLU A 355 -18.91 -6.99 15.31
N ALA A 356 -18.01 -7.52 14.48
CA ALA A 356 -16.98 -8.49 14.89
C ALA A 356 -15.78 -8.38 13.93
N GLU A 357 -14.95 -9.42 13.79
CA GLU A 357 -13.79 -9.37 12.91
C GLU A 357 -14.19 -9.54 11.44
N ILE A 358 -13.69 -8.64 10.57
CA ILE A 358 -13.80 -8.78 9.13
C ILE A 358 -12.86 -9.91 8.71
N CYS A 359 -13.41 -10.96 8.11
CA CYS A 359 -12.67 -12.12 7.63
C CYS A 359 -12.92 -12.33 6.14
N ILE A 360 -11.89 -12.76 5.43
CA ILE A 360 -11.92 -12.84 3.96
C ILE A 360 -11.51 -14.23 3.45
N ARG A 361 -12.05 -14.62 2.30
CA ARG A 361 -11.61 -15.82 1.58
C ARG A 361 -11.68 -15.58 0.08
N GLY A 362 -10.65 -15.98 -0.65
CA GLY A 362 -10.60 -15.81 -2.10
C GLY A 362 -9.25 -16.22 -2.69
N GLU A 363 -9.21 -16.40 -3.99
CA GLU A 363 -8.00 -16.81 -4.71
C GLU A 363 -6.87 -15.76 -4.69
N ASN A 364 -7.16 -14.50 -4.38
CA ASN A 364 -6.17 -13.45 -4.16
C ASN A 364 -5.58 -13.45 -2.75
N VAL A 365 -6.14 -14.23 -1.82
CA VAL A 365 -5.65 -14.34 -0.43
C VAL A 365 -4.45 -15.26 -0.38
N THR A 366 -3.43 -14.85 0.39
CA THR A 366 -2.23 -15.65 0.65
C THR A 366 -2.59 -16.97 1.31
N LYS A 367 -1.77 -18.01 1.06
CA LYS A 367 -1.90 -19.31 1.76
C LYS A 367 -1.32 -19.29 3.18
N GLY A 368 -0.68 -18.19 3.57
CA GLY A 368 -0.05 -17.99 4.87
C GLY A 368 1.30 -17.31 4.75
N TYR A 369 1.85 -16.90 5.89
CA TYR A 369 3.15 -16.26 6.03
C TYR A 369 4.29 -17.28 5.86
N LEU A 370 5.40 -16.85 5.25
CA LEU A 370 6.61 -17.66 5.15
C LEU A 370 7.22 -17.89 6.53
N ASN A 371 7.67 -19.13 6.77
CA ASN A 371 8.43 -19.52 7.97
C ASN A 371 7.78 -19.12 9.31
N ASN A 372 6.44 -19.03 9.37
CA ASN A 372 5.73 -18.55 10.56
C ASN A 372 4.48 -19.40 10.89
N PRO A 373 4.66 -20.66 11.34
CA PRO A 373 3.55 -21.57 11.62
C PRO A 373 2.60 -21.06 12.71
N ALA A 374 3.11 -20.35 13.72
CA ALA A 374 2.28 -19.77 14.77
C ALA A 374 1.35 -18.68 14.24
N ALA A 375 1.86 -17.77 13.39
CA ALA A 375 1.00 -16.79 12.74
C ALA A 375 -0.05 -17.46 11.86
N ASN A 376 0.34 -18.48 11.07
CA ASN A 376 -0.57 -19.21 10.20
C ASN A 376 -1.69 -19.91 10.98
N ALA A 377 -1.38 -20.53 12.11
CA ALA A 377 -2.40 -21.17 12.96
C ALA A 377 -3.42 -20.18 13.52
N SER A 378 -3.00 -18.94 13.82
CA SER A 378 -3.87 -17.89 14.39
C SER A 378 -4.58 -17.02 13.36
N SER A 379 -4.08 -16.95 12.12
CA SER A 379 -4.55 -16.03 11.09
C SER A 379 -5.65 -16.61 10.21
N PHE A 380 -6.00 -17.90 10.36
CA PHE A 380 -7.06 -18.53 9.60
C PHE A 380 -8.07 -19.21 10.51
N THR A 381 -9.35 -19.12 10.16
CA THR A 381 -10.40 -19.93 10.78
C THR A 381 -10.33 -21.37 10.28
N LYS A 382 -11.03 -22.29 10.97
CA LYS A 382 -11.14 -23.69 10.54
C LYS A 382 -11.71 -23.84 9.12
N ASP A 383 -12.59 -22.92 8.71
CA ASP A 383 -13.23 -22.90 7.39
C ASP A 383 -12.41 -22.13 6.33
N GLY A 384 -11.15 -21.79 6.65
CA GLY A 384 -10.19 -21.20 5.71
C GLY A 384 -10.38 -19.71 5.45
N PHE A 385 -11.09 -18.98 6.31
CA PHE A 385 -11.15 -17.52 6.24
C PHE A 385 -9.92 -16.90 6.89
N PHE A 386 -9.29 -15.95 6.20
CA PHE A 386 -8.21 -15.15 6.75
C PHE A 386 -8.77 -14.05 7.67
N ARG A 387 -8.26 -13.99 8.89
CA ARG A 387 -8.56 -13.00 9.92
C ARG A 387 -7.77 -11.71 9.68
N THR A 388 -8.46 -10.63 9.31
CA THR A 388 -7.79 -9.39 8.88
C THR A 388 -7.18 -8.57 10.02
N GLY A 389 -7.64 -8.81 11.26
CA GLY A 389 -7.36 -7.97 12.42
C GLY A 389 -8.15 -6.67 12.46
N ASP A 390 -9.04 -6.43 11.49
CA ASP A 390 -9.93 -5.27 11.42
C ASP A 390 -11.34 -5.66 11.93
N GLN A 391 -11.90 -4.82 12.79
CA GLN A 391 -13.28 -4.92 13.26
C GLN A 391 -14.20 -4.16 12.31
N GLY A 392 -15.38 -4.69 12.07
CA GLY A 392 -16.39 -4.02 11.29
C GLY A 392 -17.70 -4.76 11.22
N ARG A 393 -18.58 -4.26 10.35
CA ARG A 393 -19.89 -4.85 10.07
C ARG A 393 -20.20 -4.81 8.58
N VAL A 394 -21.11 -5.67 8.16
CA VAL A 394 -21.75 -5.64 6.85
C VAL A 394 -23.20 -5.21 7.01
N ASP A 395 -23.68 -4.31 6.15
CA ASP A 395 -25.10 -3.94 6.10
C ASP A 395 -25.93 -4.88 5.21
N LYS A 396 -27.24 -4.63 5.13
CA LYS A 396 -28.16 -5.45 4.32
C LYS A 396 -27.90 -5.39 2.81
N GLU A 397 -27.19 -4.36 2.35
CA GLU A 397 -26.80 -4.17 0.94
C GLU A 397 -25.41 -4.76 0.64
N GLY A 398 -24.72 -5.33 1.65
CA GLY A 398 -23.39 -5.93 1.52
C GLY A 398 -22.23 -4.95 1.70
N TYR A 399 -22.49 -3.70 2.07
CA TYR A 399 -21.45 -2.70 2.29
C TYR A 399 -20.71 -2.97 3.59
N VAL A 400 -19.39 -2.97 3.50
CA VAL A 400 -18.49 -3.19 4.63
C VAL A 400 -18.15 -1.84 5.27
N PHE A 401 -18.30 -1.78 6.58
CA PHE A 401 -17.92 -0.63 7.40
C PHE A 401 -16.83 -1.07 8.36
N ILE A 402 -15.64 -0.46 8.24
CA ILE A 402 -14.53 -0.71 9.17
C ILE A 402 -14.75 0.18 10.38
N THR A 403 -14.91 -0.44 11.55
CA THR A 403 -15.12 0.28 12.81
C THR A 403 -13.86 0.34 13.64
N GLY A 404 -12.85 -0.49 13.40
CA GLY A 404 -11.58 -0.38 14.13
C GLY A 404 -10.53 -1.38 13.68
N ARG A 405 -9.33 -1.25 14.23
CA ARG A 405 -8.32 -2.32 14.29
C ARG A 405 -8.45 -2.97 15.66
N ILE A 406 -8.61 -4.29 15.74
CA ILE A 406 -8.82 -5.01 17.01
C ILE A 406 -7.71 -4.66 18.03
N LYS A 407 -6.47 -4.57 17.55
CA LYS A 407 -5.31 -4.24 18.38
C LYS A 407 -5.16 -2.75 18.73
N GLU A 408 -5.91 -1.87 18.08
CA GLU A 408 -5.92 -0.43 18.36
C GLU A 408 -7.15 0.00 19.18
N LEU A 409 -8.10 -0.91 19.44
CA LEU A 409 -9.24 -0.61 20.29
C LEU A 409 -8.78 -0.18 21.67
N ILE A 410 -9.31 0.95 22.14
CA ILE A 410 -9.02 1.48 23.48
C ILE A 410 -9.92 0.71 24.43
N ASN A 411 -9.33 -0.01 25.37
CA ASN A 411 -10.03 -0.78 26.38
C ASN A 411 -10.11 0.02 27.69
N LYS A 412 -11.17 0.80 27.87
CA LYS A 412 -11.36 1.65 29.04
C LYS A 412 -12.32 0.98 30.02
N GLY A 413 -11.78 0.35 31.05
CA GLY A 413 -12.59 -0.31 32.09
C GLY A 413 -13.45 -1.46 31.58
N GLY A 414 -13.00 -2.17 30.53
CA GLY A 414 -13.74 -3.25 29.87
C GLY A 414 -14.50 -2.80 28.62
N GLU A 415 -14.77 -1.50 28.46
CA GLU A 415 -15.42 -0.96 27.26
C GLU A 415 -14.45 -0.83 26.09
N LYS A 416 -14.84 -1.37 24.93
CA LYS A 416 -14.06 -1.26 23.69
C LYS A 416 -14.47 -0.01 22.92
N ILE A 417 -13.59 0.97 22.89
CA ILE A 417 -13.80 2.24 22.17
C ILE A 417 -13.02 2.18 20.86
N SER A 418 -13.72 2.45 19.75
CA SER A 418 -13.11 2.63 18.44
C SER A 418 -12.39 4.00 18.37
N PRO A 419 -11.08 4.03 18.09
CA PRO A 419 -10.40 5.28 17.76
C PRO A 419 -10.89 5.91 16.45
N ILE A 420 -11.34 5.11 15.48
CA ILE A 420 -11.78 5.60 14.16
C ILE A 420 -13.08 6.39 14.28
N GLU A 421 -14.01 5.95 15.15
CA GLU A 421 -15.24 6.69 15.45
C GLU A 421 -14.93 8.08 16.02
N LEU A 422 -13.97 8.15 16.94
CA LEU A 422 -13.50 9.40 17.53
C LEU A 422 -12.85 10.31 16.49
N ASP A 423 -11.95 9.78 15.66
CA ASP A 423 -11.28 10.55 14.60
C ASP A 423 -12.28 11.14 13.61
N ASN A 424 -13.23 10.33 13.14
CA ASN A 424 -14.26 10.74 12.19
C ASN A 424 -15.21 11.76 12.78
N THR A 425 -15.47 11.67 14.09
CA THR A 425 -16.24 12.68 14.80
C THR A 425 -15.41 13.96 14.88
N ILE A 426 -14.26 13.94 15.56
CA ILE A 426 -13.40 15.11 15.81
C ILE A 426 -13.01 15.85 14.53
N SER A 427 -12.71 15.15 13.44
CA SER A 427 -12.37 15.77 12.14
C SER A 427 -13.50 16.58 11.49
N ARG A 428 -14.74 16.50 11.97
CA ARG A 428 -15.86 17.35 11.54
C ARG A 428 -15.84 18.73 12.21
N HIS A 429 -15.03 18.94 13.24
CA HIS A 429 -14.92 20.25 13.88
C HIS A 429 -14.33 21.28 12.89
N PRO A 430 -14.94 22.48 12.73
CA PRO A 430 -14.51 23.46 11.72
C PRO A 430 -13.04 23.87 11.82
N ALA A 431 -12.50 23.95 13.05
CA ALA A 431 -11.11 24.31 13.32
C ALA A 431 -10.07 23.20 13.08
N ILE A 432 -10.49 21.93 12.90
CA ILE A 432 -9.57 20.78 12.90
C ILE A 432 -9.20 20.37 11.46
N ALA A 433 -7.91 20.19 11.21
CA ALA A 433 -7.36 19.70 9.95
C ALA A 433 -7.12 18.17 9.98
N GLU A 434 -6.51 17.67 11.06
CA GLU A 434 -6.26 16.24 11.27
C GLU A 434 -6.52 15.88 12.74
N ALA A 435 -7.03 14.67 13.00
CA ALA A 435 -7.24 14.16 14.35
C ALA A 435 -6.94 12.66 14.41
N VAL A 436 -6.20 12.23 15.44
CA VAL A 436 -5.82 10.84 15.65
C VAL A 436 -5.95 10.48 17.13
N SER A 437 -6.91 9.62 17.42
CA SER A 437 -7.21 9.11 18.74
C SER A 437 -6.41 7.83 19.01
N PHE A 438 -5.98 7.64 20.27
CA PHE A 438 -5.19 6.49 20.69
C PHE A 438 -5.37 6.20 22.19
N ALA A 439 -5.02 4.99 22.60
CA ALA A 439 -5.03 4.59 24.00
C ALA A 439 -3.85 5.21 24.76
N ILE A 440 -4.10 5.69 25.96
CA ILE A 440 -3.08 6.03 26.95
C ILE A 440 -3.26 5.18 28.20
N PRO A 441 -2.18 4.83 28.93
CA PRO A 441 -2.30 4.14 30.21
C PRO A 441 -3.15 4.93 31.21
N ASP A 442 -3.96 4.23 31.98
CA ASP A 442 -4.77 4.81 33.06
C ASP A 442 -4.79 3.86 34.25
N GLU A 443 -4.54 4.38 35.46
CA GLU A 443 -4.44 3.56 36.67
C GLU A 443 -5.78 2.90 37.07
N LEU A 444 -6.91 3.58 36.81
CA LEU A 444 -8.23 3.11 37.24
C LEU A 444 -8.88 2.21 36.18
N TYR A 445 -8.76 2.58 34.92
CA TYR A 445 -9.45 1.93 33.80
C TYR A 445 -8.55 1.04 32.95
N GLY A 446 -7.26 0.95 33.27
CA GLY A 446 -6.23 0.30 32.47
C GLY A 446 -5.80 1.16 31.27
N GLN A 447 -6.76 1.60 30.46
CA GLN A 447 -6.55 2.59 29.40
C GLN A 447 -7.60 3.70 29.44
N ASP A 448 -7.23 4.87 28.93
CA ASP A 448 -8.16 5.95 28.60
C ASP A 448 -7.86 6.51 27.19
N VAL A 449 -8.72 7.40 26.70
CA VAL A 449 -8.65 8.00 25.39
C VAL A 449 -7.76 9.23 25.41
N ALA A 450 -6.83 9.33 24.48
CA ALA A 450 -6.18 10.57 24.10
C ALA A 450 -6.40 10.87 22.61
N VAL A 451 -6.23 12.14 22.23
CA VAL A 451 -6.28 12.57 20.84
C VAL A 451 -5.14 13.54 20.52
N ALA A 452 -4.48 13.34 19.38
CA ALA A 452 -3.61 14.32 18.76
C ALA A 452 -4.38 15.09 17.67
N VAL A 453 -4.22 16.41 17.63
CA VAL A 453 -4.97 17.32 16.75
C VAL A 453 -4.02 18.26 16.02
N VAL A 454 -4.22 18.40 14.72
CA VAL A 454 -3.65 19.48 13.90
C VAL A 454 -4.78 20.45 13.58
N LEU A 455 -4.57 21.74 13.85
CA LEU A 455 -5.55 22.79 13.53
C LEU A 455 -5.39 23.26 12.08
N LYS A 456 -6.48 23.77 11.52
CA LYS A 456 -6.41 24.50 10.24
C LYS A 456 -5.64 25.81 10.43
N PRO A 457 -4.93 26.31 9.40
CA PRO A 457 -4.22 27.58 9.49
C PRO A 457 -5.09 28.72 10.01
N GLY A 458 -4.58 29.49 10.97
CA GLY A 458 -5.27 30.64 11.56
C GLY A 458 -6.39 30.31 12.55
N GLN A 459 -6.73 29.04 12.76
CA GLN A 459 -7.74 28.62 13.73
C GLN A 459 -7.14 28.45 15.13
N LYS A 460 -7.97 28.68 16.15
CA LYS A 460 -7.65 28.39 17.55
C LYS A 460 -8.75 27.51 18.14
N LEU A 461 -8.34 26.56 18.95
CA LEU A 461 -9.23 25.65 19.68
C LEU A 461 -8.47 25.20 20.92
N ASP A 462 -9.11 25.24 22.08
CA ASP A 462 -8.53 24.68 23.30
C ASP A 462 -9.06 23.26 23.59
N ALA A 463 -8.42 22.59 24.54
CA ALA A 463 -8.77 21.22 24.89
C ALA A 463 -10.16 21.10 25.53
N LYS A 464 -10.64 22.13 26.23
CA LYS A 464 -11.93 22.12 26.93
C LYS A 464 -13.07 22.24 25.94
N ASP A 465 -12.94 23.15 24.98
CA ASP A 465 -13.90 23.34 23.89
C ASP A 465 -14.01 22.08 23.03
N LEU A 466 -12.88 21.47 22.69
CA LEU A 466 -12.89 20.21 21.95
C LEU A 466 -13.59 19.08 22.73
N LYS A 467 -13.27 18.92 24.01
CA LYS A 467 -13.91 17.90 24.85
C LYS A 467 -15.41 18.11 24.96
N THR A 468 -15.86 19.36 25.07
CA THR A 468 -17.28 19.74 25.09
C THR A 468 -17.95 19.36 23.77
N TRP A 469 -17.33 19.72 22.64
CA TRP A 469 -17.83 19.39 21.31
C TRP A 469 -17.96 17.88 21.06
N VAL A 470 -17.04 17.07 21.62
CA VAL A 470 -17.10 15.60 21.56
C VAL A 470 -18.21 15.06 22.48
N ALA A 471 -18.33 15.59 23.71
CA ALA A 471 -19.36 15.16 24.66
C ALA A 471 -20.79 15.40 24.15
N ASP A 472 -21.00 16.40 23.30
CA ASP A 472 -22.29 16.67 22.66
C ASP A 472 -22.67 15.63 21.59
N LYS A 473 -21.71 14.81 21.12
CA LYS A 473 -21.91 13.90 19.97
C LYS A 473 -21.68 12.44 20.30
N LEU A 474 -20.86 12.16 21.30
CA LEU A 474 -20.46 10.81 21.71
C LEU A 474 -20.71 10.60 23.20
N ALA A 475 -20.87 9.34 23.58
CA ALA A 475 -21.04 8.96 24.97
C ALA A 475 -19.85 9.43 25.84
N LYS A 476 -20.14 9.82 27.09
CA LYS A 476 -19.18 10.43 28.03
C LYS A 476 -17.87 9.65 28.19
N PHE A 477 -17.92 8.32 28.18
CA PHE A 477 -16.73 7.48 28.35
C PHE A 477 -15.75 7.55 27.16
N LYS A 478 -16.21 7.98 25.98
CA LYS A 478 -15.41 8.17 24.77
C LYS A 478 -14.72 9.55 24.71
N VAL A 479 -15.12 10.50 25.55
CA VAL A 479 -14.52 11.85 25.57
C VAL A 479 -13.02 11.74 25.92
N PRO A 480 -12.11 12.33 25.13
CA PRO A 480 -10.68 12.24 25.39
C PRO A 480 -10.29 12.77 26.77
N LYS A 481 -9.54 11.96 27.53
CA LYS A 481 -8.88 12.40 28.77
C LYS A 481 -7.77 13.41 28.47
N GLN A 482 -6.98 13.17 27.41
CA GLN A 482 -5.90 14.06 26.99
C GLN A 482 -6.07 14.54 25.55
N VAL A 483 -5.72 15.80 25.29
CA VAL A 483 -5.72 16.42 23.97
C VAL A 483 -4.34 17.01 23.73
N TYR A 484 -3.67 16.56 22.67
CA TYR A 484 -2.38 17.06 22.22
C TYR A 484 -2.58 17.88 20.95
N PHE A 485 -2.05 19.11 20.93
CA PHE A 485 -2.01 19.93 19.72
C PHE A 485 -0.63 19.84 19.09
N THR A 486 -0.56 19.64 17.78
CA THR A 486 0.69 19.56 17.03
C THR A 486 0.55 20.22 15.67
N ASP A 487 1.66 20.75 15.14
CA ASP A 487 1.69 21.39 13.82
C ASP A 487 1.61 20.35 12.69
N THR A 488 2.15 19.14 12.92
CA THR A 488 2.18 18.07 11.91
C THR A 488 1.95 16.70 12.53
N MET A 489 1.09 15.90 11.89
CA MET A 489 0.82 14.54 12.35
C MET A 489 1.91 13.56 11.86
N PRO A 490 2.54 12.76 12.74
CA PRO A 490 3.50 11.73 12.34
C PRO A 490 2.91 10.72 11.35
N LYS A 491 3.62 10.45 10.25
CA LYS A 491 3.19 9.58 9.13
C LYS A 491 4.33 8.64 8.71
N THR A 492 4.00 7.47 8.16
CA THR A 492 4.96 6.55 7.56
C THR A 492 5.50 7.06 6.23
N ALA A 493 6.52 6.41 5.67
CA ALA A 493 7.06 6.71 4.34
C ALA A 493 6.00 6.60 3.22
N THR A 494 4.95 5.81 3.40
CA THR A 494 3.82 5.69 2.45
C THR A 494 2.72 6.73 2.71
N GLY A 495 2.96 7.70 3.59
CA GLY A 495 1.98 8.71 4.00
C GLY A 495 0.85 8.20 4.89
N LYS A 496 0.92 6.98 5.42
CA LYS A 496 -0.12 6.42 6.30
C LYS A 496 0.10 6.90 7.73
N ILE A 497 -0.99 7.14 8.46
CA ILE A 497 -0.94 7.37 9.91
C ILE A 497 -0.86 6.00 10.59
N GLN A 498 0.11 5.82 11.49
CA GLN A 498 0.16 4.68 12.42
C GLN A 498 -0.07 5.20 13.83
N ARG A 499 -1.19 4.82 14.47
CA ARG A 499 -1.60 5.34 15.78
C ARG A 499 -0.54 5.15 16.85
N ARG A 500 0.16 4.01 16.82
CA ARG A 500 1.28 3.74 17.73
C ARG A 500 2.39 4.78 17.60
N ILE A 501 2.79 5.13 16.37
CA ILE A 501 3.83 6.16 16.14
C ILE A 501 3.35 7.53 16.64
N VAL A 502 2.08 7.86 16.40
CA VAL A 502 1.49 9.11 16.92
C VAL A 502 1.48 9.11 18.45
N ALA A 503 1.00 8.03 19.07
CA ALA A 503 0.96 7.87 20.52
C ALA A 503 2.36 7.99 21.13
N ASP A 504 3.34 7.26 20.61
CA ASP A 504 4.74 7.30 21.07
C ASP A 504 5.33 8.72 20.95
N ALA A 505 5.03 9.44 19.86
CA ALA A 505 5.50 10.82 19.67
C ALA A 505 4.85 11.80 20.66
N MET A 506 3.53 11.72 20.87
CA MET A 506 2.81 12.61 21.80
C MET A 506 3.17 12.33 23.26
N LEU A 507 3.28 11.05 23.63
CA LEU A 507 3.67 10.65 24.98
C LEU A 507 5.11 11.09 25.32
N LYS A 508 6.02 11.08 24.33
CA LYS A 508 7.38 11.64 24.50
C LYS A 508 7.37 13.16 24.67
N GLN A 509 6.48 13.89 23.98
CA GLN A 509 6.33 15.34 24.17
C GLN A 509 5.79 15.69 25.57
N ALA A 510 4.98 14.81 26.15
CA ALA A 510 4.40 14.98 27.49
C ALA A 510 5.36 14.58 28.63
N ALA A 511 6.44 13.85 28.33
CA ALA A 511 7.43 13.47 29.35
C ALA A 511 8.20 14.72 29.83
N PRO A 512 8.34 14.93 31.15
CA PRO A 512 9.10 16.06 31.65
C PRO A 512 10.53 16.00 31.11
N LYS A 513 11.02 17.09 30.50
CA LYS A 513 12.45 17.22 30.19
C LYS A 513 13.20 16.99 31.49
N ALA A 514 14.03 15.93 31.53
CA ALA A 514 14.94 15.71 32.64
C ALA A 514 15.67 17.02 32.89
N LYS A 515 15.49 17.59 34.09
CA LYS A 515 16.26 18.75 34.52
C LYS A 515 17.72 18.29 34.56
N LEU A 516 18.52 18.76 33.61
CA LEU A 516 19.98 18.70 33.67
C LEU A 516 20.47 19.62 34.79
#